data_AF-A0A0Q3RSP7-F1
#
_entry.id   AF-A0A0Q3RSP7-F1
#
_cell.length_a   1.000
_cell.length_b   1.000
_cell.length_c   1.000
_cell.angle_alpha   90.00
_cell.angle_beta   90.00
_cell.angle_gamma   90.00
#
_symmetry.space_group_name_H-M   'P 1'
#
loop_
_entity.id
_entity.type
_entity.pdbx_description
1 polymer ?
#
loop_
_entity_poly.entity_id
_entity_poly.type
_entity_poly.pdbx_seq_one_letter_code
_entity_poly.pdbx_strand_id
1 'polypeptide(L)'
;LPPSPPHPGAPHPLLQRLAHAMARRKKARVGDNSPKKDENNDAKGALKRNRFSPAAIVKLYDDLTVDKKTVIRRMFLGSFLDIKCEVLHNYLVDYVARSYDNSSRSFIFPGRGVLPLTEQSVHEVLGAPNGLDGVPYHEDHALEDELVPDLFGIGNSRPKVSDVAKAIIACEVADDRFKRLWLIYVVSTCLAPTTDTKISNKCYPMLAYINRMEDLNMQITSRPAHALF
;
A
#
# COMPACT_ATOMS: atom_id res chain seq x y z
N LEU A 1 -11.63 36.66 26.15
CA LEU A 1 -12.12 36.50 24.77
C LEU A 1 -11.78 35.08 24.32
N PRO A 2 -12.75 34.23 24.00
CA PRO A 2 -12.46 32.91 23.44
C PRO A 2 -11.91 33.06 22.01
N PRO A 3 -11.05 32.14 21.53
CA PRO A 3 -10.55 32.17 20.17
C PRO A 3 -11.68 31.88 19.18
N SER A 4 -11.75 32.67 18.12
CA SER A 4 -12.73 32.56 17.04
C SER A 4 -12.67 31.19 16.35
N PRO A 5 -13.80 30.64 15.87
CA PRO A 5 -13.82 29.38 15.14
C PRO A 5 -13.10 29.52 13.79
N PRO A 6 -12.43 28.47 13.29
CA PRO A 6 -11.76 28.51 12.00
C PRO A 6 -12.78 28.60 10.85
N HIS A 7 -12.50 29.47 9.88
CA HIS A 7 -13.32 29.66 8.68
C HIS A 7 -13.44 28.36 7.85
N PRO A 8 -14.64 28.02 7.36
CA PRO A 8 -14.84 26.88 6.48
C PRO A 8 -14.26 27.22 5.10
N GLY A 9 -13.11 26.62 4.77
CA GLY A 9 -12.43 26.83 3.49
C GLY A 9 -10.91 26.89 3.57
N ALA A 10 -10.31 26.88 4.77
CA ALA A 10 -8.86 26.72 4.90
C ALA A 10 -8.48 25.24 4.67
N PRO A 11 -7.54 24.94 3.75
CA PRO A 11 -7.05 23.58 3.58
C PRO A 11 -6.44 23.05 4.88
N HIS A 12 -6.72 21.79 5.20
CA HIS A 12 -6.22 21.13 6.41
C HIS A 12 -4.70 21.34 6.57
N PRO A 13 -4.17 21.65 7.76
CA PRO A 13 -2.76 22.01 7.96
C PRO A 13 -1.76 20.99 7.38
N LEU A 14 -2.14 19.71 7.37
CA LEU A 14 -1.38 18.62 6.75
C LEU A 14 -1.22 18.76 5.22
N LEU A 15 -2.27 19.20 4.51
CA LEU A 15 -2.23 19.38 3.06
C LEU A 15 -1.33 20.56 2.65
N GLN A 16 -1.28 21.59 3.49
CA GLN A 16 -0.43 22.76 3.25
C GLN A 16 1.05 22.47 3.49
N ARG A 17 1.37 21.55 4.42
CA ARG A 17 2.72 21.05 4.66
C ARG A 17 3.20 20.12 3.54
N LEU A 18 2.32 19.24 3.04
CA LEU A 18 2.56 18.39 1.87
C LEU A 18 2.87 19.21 0.61
N ALA A 19 2.10 20.28 0.35
CA ALA A 19 2.35 21.17 -0.79
C ALA A 19 3.73 21.86 -0.72
N HIS A 20 4.16 22.28 0.47
CA HIS A 20 5.49 22.89 0.68
C HIS A 20 6.65 21.90 0.50
N ALA A 21 6.50 20.65 0.95
CA ALA A 21 7.50 19.61 0.77
C ALA A 21 7.71 19.25 -0.71
N MET A 22 6.61 19.20 -1.48
CA MET A 22 6.67 18.94 -2.93
C MET A 22 7.37 20.07 -3.71
N ALA A 23 7.21 21.33 -3.30
CA ALA A 23 7.88 22.46 -3.94
C ALA A 23 9.41 22.46 -3.74
N ARG A 24 9.91 21.98 -2.58
CA ARG A 24 11.36 21.87 -2.30
C ARG A 24 12.07 20.83 -3.17
N ARG A 25 11.36 19.79 -3.63
CA ARG A 25 11.94 18.70 -4.42
C ARG A 25 12.31 19.09 -5.86
N LYS A 26 11.80 20.21 -6.37
CA LYS A 26 12.10 20.70 -7.72
C LYS A 26 13.48 21.40 -7.83
N LYS A 27 14.13 21.72 -6.71
CA LYS A 27 15.36 22.54 -6.67
C LYS A 27 16.65 21.77 -6.41
N ALA A 28 16.60 20.46 -6.18
CA ALA A 28 17.77 19.64 -5.89
C ALA A 28 17.94 18.50 -6.92
N ARG A 29 18.42 18.84 -8.12
CA ARG A 29 18.96 17.87 -9.10
C ARG A 29 20.11 18.51 -9.90
N VAL A 30 21.30 18.48 -9.30
CA VAL A 30 22.64 18.49 -9.92
C VAL A 30 23.52 17.88 -8.82
N GLY A 31 24.34 16.84 -8.94
CA GLY A 31 24.74 15.89 -9.96
C GLY A 31 26.02 15.27 -9.38
N ASP A 32 26.16 13.93 -9.34
CA ASP A 32 27.48 13.31 -9.11
C ASP A 32 27.53 11.90 -9.70
N ASN A 33 28.67 11.58 -10.31
CA ASN A 33 28.87 10.56 -11.32
C ASN A 33 30.07 9.71 -10.89
N SER A 34 29.90 8.41 -10.62
CA SER A 34 31.02 7.47 -10.43
C SER A 34 30.59 6.02 -10.75
N PRO A 35 31.51 5.15 -11.19
CA PRO A 35 31.23 4.13 -12.20
C PRO A 35 30.80 2.76 -11.68
N LYS A 36 30.08 2.04 -12.56
CA LYS A 36 29.56 0.68 -12.45
C LYS A 36 30.66 -0.36 -12.28
N LYS A 37 30.36 -1.42 -11.51
CA LYS A 37 31.09 -2.69 -11.54
C LYS A 37 30.11 -3.81 -11.83
N ASP A 38 30.31 -4.47 -12.97
CA ASP A 38 29.67 -5.72 -13.35
C ASP A 38 30.15 -6.83 -12.42
N GLU A 39 29.27 -7.75 -12.03
CA GLU A 39 29.66 -9.13 -11.78
C GLU A 39 28.46 -10.06 -11.96
N ASN A 40 28.56 -10.80 -13.06
CA ASN A 40 27.74 -11.89 -13.51
C ASN A 40 28.05 -13.12 -12.66
N ASN A 41 27.08 -13.63 -11.89
CA ASN A 41 26.94 -15.03 -11.48
C ASN A 41 25.71 -15.18 -10.59
N ASP A 42 24.68 -15.90 -11.07
CA ASP A 42 23.92 -16.86 -10.26
C ASP A 42 22.83 -17.55 -11.11
N ALA A 43 23.29 -18.46 -11.98
CA ALA A 43 22.46 -19.48 -12.57
C ALA A 43 22.19 -20.59 -11.54
N LYS A 44 21.25 -20.34 -10.63
CA LYS A 44 20.42 -21.33 -9.91
C LYS A 44 19.25 -20.57 -9.30
N GLY A 45 18.22 -20.36 -10.11
CA GLY A 45 17.05 -19.53 -9.76
C GLY A 45 16.29 -20.10 -8.56
N ALA A 46 16.70 -19.73 -7.35
CA ALA A 46 15.86 -19.89 -6.18
C ALA A 46 14.55 -19.15 -6.46
N LEU A 47 13.43 -19.87 -6.42
CA LEU A 47 12.10 -19.27 -6.51
C LEU A 47 12.05 -18.11 -5.52
N LYS A 48 11.82 -16.89 -6.03
CA LYS A 48 11.71 -15.69 -5.18
C LYS A 48 10.65 -15.98 -4.12
N ARG A 49 11.06 -15.93 -2.85
CA ARG A 49 10.19 -16.30 -1.73
C ARG A 49 9.05 -15.30 -1.64
N ASN A 50 7.84 -15.77 -1.92
CA ASN A 50 6.64 -14.98 -1.69
C ASN A 50 6.49 -14.69 -0.18
N ARG A 51 6.37 -13.41 0.19
CA ARG A 51 6.16 -12.97 1.58
C ARG A 51 4.70 -12.66 1.88
N PHE A 52 3.85 -12.55 0.86
CA PHE A 52 2.41 -12.54 1.08
C PHE A 52 2.02 -13.90 1.64
N SER A 53 1.40 -13.90 2.82
CA SER A 53 0.84 -15.10 3.45
C SER A 53 -0.68 -15.02 3.34
N PRO A 54 -1.28 -15.67 2.34
CA PRO A 54 -2.73 -15.73 2.24
C PRO A 54 -3.36 -16.34 3.50
N ALA A 55 -2.74 -17.37 4.09
CA ALA A 55 -3.19 -17.91 5.37
C ALA A 55 -3.23 -16.86 6.51
N ALA A 56 -2.26 -15.94 6.58
CA ALA A 56 -2.28 -14.90 7.61
C ALA A 56 -3.43 -13.90 7.39
N ILE A 57 -3.74 -13.56 6.15
CA ILE A 57 -4.82 -12.64 5.84
C ILE A 57 -6.19 -13.28 6.08
N VAL A 58 -6.37 -14.54 5.69
CA VAL A 58 -7.59 -15.32 5.93
C VAL A 58 -7.86 -15.44 7.44
N LYS A 59 -6.85 -15.80 8.23
CA LYS A 59 -6.99 -15.88 9.70
C LYS A 59 -7.37 -14.55 10.33
N LEU A 60 -6.80 -13.44 9.86
CA LEU A 60 -7.17 -12.11 10.34
C LEU A 60 -8.67 -11.84 10.14
N TYR A 61 -9.28 -12.35 9.06
CA TYR A 61 -10.70 -12.14 8.78
C TYR A 61 -11.63 -12.84 9.76
N ASP A 62 -11.22 -13.98 10.29
CA ASP A 62 -12.04 -14.75 11.24
C ASP A 62 -12.22 -13.98 12.56
N ASP A 63 -11.22 -13.15 12.92
CA ASP A 63 -11.25 -12.31 14.12
C ASP A 63 -12.00 -10.97 13.93
N LEU A 64 -12.46 -10.65 12.71
CA LEU A 64 -13.19 -9.41 12.44
C LEU A 64 -14.69 -9.57 12.65
N THR A 65 -15.28 -8.64 13.39
CA THR A 65 -16.73 -8.51 13.54
C THR A 65 -17.41 -8.17 12.21
N VAL A 66 -18.72 -8.42 12.12
CA VAL A 66 -19.53 -8.10 10.92
C VAL A 66 -19.46 -6.60 10.59
N ASP A 67 -19.47 -5.73 11.59
CA ASP A 67 -19.38 -4.28 11.39
C ASP A 67 -18.03 -3.87 10.79
N LYS A 68 -16.93 -4.41 11.32
CA LYS A 68 -15.57 -4.20 10.78
C LYS A 68 -15.47 -4.66 9.33
N LYS A 69 -16.00 -5.85 9.01
CA LYS A 69 -16.06 -6.37 7.63
C LYS A 69 -16.89 -5.48 6.72
N THR A 70 -18.01 -4.95 7.22
CA THR A 70 -18.88 -4.04 6.47
C THR A 70 -18.16 -2.73 6.15
N VAL A 71 -17.43 -2.15 7.12
CA VAL A 71 -16.61 -0.95 6.89
C VAL A 71 -15.53 -1.23 5.87
N ILE A 72 -14.78 -2.34 5.99
CA ILE A 72 -13.76 -2.72 4.99
C ILE A 72 -14.37 -2.88 3.59
N ARG A 73 -15.54 -3.50 3.46
CA ARG A 73 -16.23 -3.65 2.17
C ARG A 73 -16.65 -2.32 1.55
N ARG A 74 -16.96 -1.32 2.38
CA ARG A 74 -17.27 0.05 1.93
C ARG A 74 -16.01 0.86 1.63
N MET A 75 -14.89 0.51 2.26
CA MET A 75 -13.60 1.05 1.89
C MET A 75 -13.18 0.52 0.52
N PHE A 76 -12.42 1.32 -0.20
CA PHE A 76 -11.65 0.82 -1.32
C PHE A 76 -10.70 -0.29 -0.83
N LEU A 77 -10.47 -1.32 -1.64
CA LEU A 77 -9.78 -2.56 -1.25
C LEU A 77 -10.62 -3.55 -0.41
N GLY A 78 -11.95 -3.42 -0.44
CA GLY A 78 -12.86 -4.35 0.24
C GLY A 78 -12.83 -5.78 -0.28
N SER A 79 -12.45 -6.01 -1.54
CA SER A 79 -12.41 -7.35 -2.15
C SER A 79 -11.29 -8.24 -1.60
N PHE A 80 -10.34 -7.67 -0.85
CA PHE A 80 -9.36 -8.48 -0.11
C PHE A 80 -10.06 -9.47 0.83
N LEU A 81 -11.21 -9.09 1.44
CA LEU A 81 -12.01 -9.99 2.27
C LEU A 81 -12.51 -11.24 1.54
N ASP A 82 -12.51 -11.24 0.21
CA ASP A 82 -12.98 -12.36 -0.60
C ASP A 82 -11.84 -13.32 -0.98
N ILE A 83 -10.60 -13.04 -0.57
CA ILE A 83 -9.48 -13.98 -0.67
C ILE A 83 -9.75 -15.17 0.25
N LYS A 84 -10.02 -16.33 -0.36
CA LYS A 84 -10.21 -17.62 0.33
C LYS A 84 -9.02 -18.57 0.19
N CYS A 85 -8.03 -18.16 -0.59
CA CYS A 85 -6.83 -18.94 -0.81
C CYS A 85 -5.96 -18.85 0.44
N GLU A 86 -5.64 -19.97 1.09
CA GLU A 86 -4.68 -19.99 2.21
C GLU A 86 -3.26 -20.35 1.73
N VAL A 87 -3.16 -21.09 0.63
CA VAL A 87 -1.91 -21.63 0.08
C VAL A 87 -1.69 -21.08 -1.32
N LEU A 88 -0.65 -20.26 -1.46
CA LEU A 88 -0.23 -19.76 -2.76
C LEU A 88 1.01 -20.53 -3.23
N HIS A 89 0.81 -21.41 -4.22
CA HIS A 89 1.90 -22.21 -4.77
C HIS A 89 2.90 -21.33 -5.54
N ASN A 90 4.16 -21.31 -5.07
CA ASN A 90 5.22 -20.48 -5.68
C ASN A 90 5.40 -20.72 -7.18
N TYR A 91 5.18 -21.95 -7.66
CA TYR A 91 5.24 -22.25 -9.09
C TYR A 91 4.18 -21.50 -9.89
N LEU A 92 2.94 -21.44 -9.38
CA LEU A 92 1.86 -20.70 -10.03
C LEU A 92 2.15 -19.20 -10.03
N VAL A 93 2.66 -18.67 -8.92
CA VAL A 93 3.06 -17.25 -8.82
C VAL A 93 4.15 -16.92 -9.84
N ASP A 94 5.20 -17.74 -9.91
CA ASP A 94 6.30 -17.57 -10.86
C ASP A 94 5.80 -17.66 -12.31
N TYR A 95 4.94 -18.64 -12.61
CA TYR A 95 4.33 -18.78 -13.93
C TYR A 95 3.50 -17.54 -14.34
N VAL A 96 2.63 -17.05 -13.45
CA VAL A 96 1.82 -15.85 -13.70
C VAL A 96 2.71 -14.62 -13.86
N ALA A 97 3.72 -14.45 -12.99
CA ALA A 97 4.64 -13.31 -13.06
C ALA A 97 5.44 -13.30 -14.37
N ARG A 98 5.91 -14.45 -14.85
CA ARG A 98 6.61 -14.58 -16.14
C ARG A 98 5.70 -14.39 -17.35
N SER A 99 4.39 -14.57 -17.17
CA SER A 99 3.41 -14.33 -18.23
C SER A 99 3.14 -12.83 -18.45
N TYR A 100 3.58 -11.95 -17.53
CA TYR A 100 3.36 -10.51 -17.66
C TYR A 100 4.31 -9.88 -18.69
N ASP A 101 3.75 -9.26 -19.72
CA ASP A 101 4.47 -8.40 -20.65
C ASP A 101 4.30 -6.93 -20.26
N ASN A 102 5.42 -6.26 -19.97
CA ASN A 102 5.44 -4.87 -19.55
C ASN A 102 5.06 -3.89 -20.67
N SER A 103 5.36 -4.23 -21.93
CA SER A 103 5.08 -3.35 -23.08
C SER A 103 3.58 -3.23 -23.33
N SER A 104 2.87 -4.36 -23.35
CA SER A 104 1.42 -4.42 -23.52
C SER A 104 0.63 -4.30 -22.22
N ARG A 105 1.29 -4.25 -21.06
CA ARG A 105 0.66 -4.26 -19.72
C ARG A 105 -0.38 -5.37 -19.60
N SER A 106 -0.01 -6.58 -19.99
CA SER A 106 -0.94 -7.70 -20.09
C SER A 106 -0.28 -9.01 -19.67
N PHE A 107 -1.07 -9.94 -19.14
CA PHE A 107 -0.64 -11.32 -18.98
C PHE A 107 -0.91 -12.10 -20.26
N ILE A 108 0.12 -12.69 -20.83
CA ILE A 108 0.07 -13.48 -22.05
C ILE A 108 0.20 -14.95 -21.67
N PHE A 109 -0.88 -15.71 -21.87
CA PHE A 109 -0.89 -17.15 -21.62
C PHE A 109 -0.84 -17.89 -22.95
N PRO A 110 0.31 -18.52 -23.31
CA PRO A 110 0.48 -19.16 -24.61
C PRO A 110 -0.63 -20.17 -24.91
N GLY A 111 -1.29 -20.04 -26.07
CA GLY A 111 -2.39 -20.90 -26.49
C GLY A 111 -3.70 -20.73 -25.71
N ARG A 112 -3.78 -19.80 -24.75
CA ARG A 112 -4.99 -19.54 -23.94
C ARG A 112 -5.55 -18.13 -24.08
N GLY A 113 -4.70 -17.14 -24.38
CA GLY A 113 -5.12 -15.78 -24.67
C GLY A 113 -4.32 -14.71 -23.94
N VAL A 114 -4.87 -13.50 -23.93
CA VAL A 114 -4.28 -12.31 -23.31
C VAL A 114 -5.25 -11.77 -22.28
N LEU A 115 -4.75 -11.46 -21.08
CA LEU A 115 -5.49 -10.81 -20.02
C LEU A 115 -4.88 -9.41 -19.76
N PRO A 116 -5.51 -8.35 -20.28
CA PRO A 116 -5.03 -6.98 -20.06
C PRO A 116 -5.03 -6.60 -18.58
N LEU A 117 -3.96 -5.97 -18.12
CA LEU A 117 -3.89 -5.34 -16.79
C LEU A 117 -4.15 -3.84 -16.94
N THR A 118 -5.43 -3.48 -16.99
CA THR A 118 -5.88 -2.09 -17.06
C THR A 118 -6.26 -1.55 -15.68
N GLU A 119 -6.34 -0.23 -15.58
CA GLU A 119 -6.87 0.45 -14.39
C GLU A 119 -8.28 -0.03 -14.04
N GLN A 120 -9.12 -0.22 -15.06
CA GLN A 120 -10.46 -0.79 -14.89
C GLN A 120 -10.41 -2.22 -14.33
N SER A 121 -9.51 -3.08 -14.85
CA SER A 121 -9.38 -4.46 -14.36
C SER A 121 -8.95 -4.49 -12.88
N VAL A 122 -8.03 -3.61 -12.49
CA VAL A 122 -7.59 -3.49 -11.10
C VAL A 122 -8.70 -2.93 -10.21
N HIS A 123 -9.48 -1.97 -10.69
CA HIS A 123 -10.66 -1.47 -9.97
C HIS A 123 -11.71 -2.57 -9.78
N GLU A 124 -12.05 -3.32 -10.82
CA GLU A 124 -13.06 -4.38 -10.78
C GLU A 124 -12.65 -5.55 -9.87
N VAL A 125 -11.36 -5.93 -9.87
CA VAL A 125 -10.86 -7.05 -9.07
C VAL A 125 -10.53 -6.65 -7.63
N LEU A 126 -9.87 -5.51 -7.42
CA LEU A 126 -9.40 -5.08 -6.10
C LEU A 126 -10.35 -4.09 -5.41
N GLY A 127 -11.31 -3.49 -6.11
CA GLY A 127 -12.06 -2.35 -5.58
C GLY A 127 -11.15 -1.15 -5.27
N ALA A 128 -10.00 -1.05 -5.95
CA ALA A 128 -9.03 0.03 -5.75
C ALA A 128 -9.59 1.35 -6.33
N PRO A 129 -9.43 2.50 -5.66
CA PRO A 129 -9.92 3.76 -6.19
C PRO A 129 -9.14 4.18 -7.43
N ASN A 130 -9.85 4.80 -8.37
CA ASN A 130 -9.32 5.36 -9.61
C ASN A 130 -9.48 6.87 -9.66
N GLY A 131 -9.07 7.55 -8.58
CA GLY A 131 -9.13 9.00 -8.50
C GLY A 131 -8.05 9.69 -9.34
N LEU A 132 -7.96 11.01 -9.24
CA LEU A 132 -7.02 11.82 -10.00
C LEU A 132 -5.69 12.05 -9.25
N ASP A 133 -5.70 11.96 -7.93
CA ASP A 133 -4.54 12.25 -7.10
C ASP A 133 -3.60 11.04 -7.00
N GLY A 134 -2.30 11.28 -7.12
CA GLY A 134 -1.32 10.20 -6.93
C GLY A 134 -1.28 9.72 -5.48
N VAL A 135 -1.12 8.41 -5.27
CA VAL A 135 -0.92 7.86 -3.91
C VAL A 135 0.35 8.45 -3.28
N PRO A 136 0.25 9.09 -2.10
CA PRO A 136 1.42 9.53 -1.34
C PRO A 136 2.17 8.31 -0.81
N TYR A 137 3.28 7.96 -1.47
CA TYR A 137 4.17 6.87 -1.07
C TYR A 137 5.62 7.32 -1.16
N HIS A 138 6.12 7.89 -0.06
CA HIS A 138 7.44 8.49 0.05
C HIS A 138 7.85 8.61 1.51
N GLU A 139 9.14 8.79 1.77
CA GLU A 139 9.62 8.92 3.13
C GLU A 139 9.11 10.21 3.79
N ASP A 140 8.52 10.08 4.97
CA ASP A 140 8.06 11.16 5.85
C ASP A 140 8.16 10.70 7.31
N HIS A 141 9.31 10.95 7.93
CA HIS A 141 9.55 10.56 9.33
C HIS A 141 8.74 11.39 10.32
N ALA A 142 8.43 12.65 9.99
CA ALA A 142 7.65 13.51 10.88
C ALA A 142 6.21 13.00 11.01
N LEU A 143 5.62 12.53 9.90
CA LEU A 143 4.29 11.94 9.92
C LEU A 143 4.28 10.54 10.57
N GLU A 144 5.35 9.76 10.39
CA GLU A 144 5.50 8.49 11.13
C GLU A 144 5.55 8.72 12.65
N ASP A 145 6.36 9.68 13.11
CA ASP A 145 6.47 10.03 14.54
C ASP A 145 5.13 10.53 15.12
N GLU A 146 4.30 11.19 14.30
CA GLU A 146 2.95 11.62 14.68
C GLU A 146 1.95 10.46 14.75
N LEU A 147 1.95 9.57 13.75
CA LEU A 147 0.92 8.54 13.58
C LEU A 147 1.21 7.25 14.34
N VAL A 148 2.47 6.86 14.54
CA VAL A 148 2.80 5.59 15.19
C VAL A 148 2.26 5.51 16.63
N PRO A 149 2.43 6.53 17.49
CA PRO A 149 1.89 6.49 18.85
C PRO A 149 0.35 6.36 18.86
N ASP A 150 -0.34 7.09 17.98
CA ASP A 150 -1.81 7.06 17.84
C ASP A 150 -2.32 5.68 17.36
N LEU A 151 -1.67 5.12 16.34
CA LEU A 151 -2.09 3.86 15.73
C LEU A 151 -1.78 2.65 16.62
N PHE A 152 -0.65 2.65 17.34
CA PHE A 152 -0.13 1.44 17.98
C PHE A 152 -0.01 1.53 19.51
N GLY A 153 -0.07 2.73 20.11
CA GLY A 153 0.15 2.89 21.56
C GLY A 153 1.55 2.48 22.03
N ILE A 154 2.51 2.37 21.10
CA ILE A 154 3.92 2.02 21.37
C ILE A 154 4.80 3.26 21.18
N GLY A 155 5.97 3.29 21.85
CA GLY A 155 6.98 4.33 21.67
C GLY A 155 7.64 4.32 20.28
N ASN A 156 8.76 5.04 20.11
CA ASN A 156 9.41 5.34 18.82
C ASN A 156 10.03 4.15 18.05
N SER A 157 9.50 2.93 18.17
CA SER A 157 9.93 1.77 17.39
C SER A 157 9.00 1.54 16.20
N ARG A 158 9.60 1.24 15.04
CA ARG A 158 8.83 0.92 13.83
C ARG A 158 8.04 -0.38 14.02
N PRO A 159 6.70 -0.35 13.90
CA PRO A 159 5.85 -1.52 14.13
C PRO A 159 6.13 -2.60 13.10
N LYS A 160 5.99 -3.87 13.50
CA LYS A 160 5.97 -5.01 12.58
C LYS A 160 4.59 -5.15 11.96
N VAL A 161 4.52 -5.82 10.81
CA VAL A 161 3.25 -6.25 10.21
C VAL A 161 2.37 -7.02 11.20
N SER A 162 2.98 -7.86 12.06
CA SER A 162 2.26 -8.58 13.12
C SER A 162 1.64 -7.66 14.17
N ASP A 163 2.26 -6.50 14.44
CA ASP A 163 1.76 -5.54 15.42
C ASP A 163 0.54 -4.80 14.85
N VAL A 164 0.55 -4.53 13.53
CA VAL A 164 -0.64 -4.02 12.83
C VAL A 164 -1.81 -5.00 12.90
N ALA A 165 -1.58 -6.29 12.62
CA ALA A 165 -2.64 -7.29 12.72
C ALA A 165 -3.26 -7.34 14.13
N LYS A 166 -2.43 -7.32 15.18
CA LYS A 166 -2.91 -7.26 16.57
C LYS A 166 -3.72 -5.98 16.85
N ALA A 167 -3.26 -4.83 16.37
CA ALA A 167 -3.96 -3.56 16.55
C ALA A 167 -5.33 -3.53 15.87
N ILE A 168 -5.46 -4.14 14.67
CA ILE A 168 -6.74 -4.30 13.95
C ILE A 168 -7.74 -5.12 14.78
N ILE A 169 -7.28 -6.25 15.32
CA ILE A 169 -8.10 -7.13 16.16
C ILE A 169 -8.54 -6.38 17.43
N ALA A 170 -7.62 -5.65 18.06
CA ALA A 170 -7.86 -4.91 19.29
C ALA A 170 -8.78 -3.68 19.14
N CYS A 171 -9.02 -3.17 17.93
CA CYS A 171 -10.02 -2.10 17.74
C CYS A 171 -11.40 -2.58 18.18
N GLU A 172 -12.10 -1.85 19.04
CA GLU A 172 -13.48 -2.19 19.41
C GLU A 172 -14.46 -1.72 18.33
N VAL A 173 -14.17 -0.57 17.71
CA VAL A 173 -14.99 0.08 16.69
C VAL A 173 -14.24 0.19 15.36
N ALA A 174 -15.00 0.30 14.26
CA ALA A 174 -14.47 0.43 12.90
C ALA A 174 -14.29 1.91 12.49
N ASP A 175 -13.62 2.68 13.34
CA ASP A 175 -13.35 4.12 13.16
C ASP A 175 -12.16 4.41 12.23
N ASP A 176 -11.74 5.66 12.12
CA ASP A 176 -10.63 6.05 11.24
C ASP A 176 -9.29 5.41 11.63
N ARG A 177 -9.06 5.12 12.92
CA ARG A 177 -7.87 4.39 13.37
C ARG A 177 -7.91 2.96 12.82
N PHE A 178 -9.05 2.27 12.94
CA PHE A 178 -9.23 0.94 12.34
C PHE A 178 -9.01 0.97 10.81
N LYS A 179 -9.59 1.94 10.10
CA LYS A 179 -9.41 2.09 8.64
C LYS A 179 -7.95 2.30 8.25
N ARG A 180 -7.20 3.13 8.98
CA ARG A 180 -5.76 3.37 8.75
C ARG A 180 -4.94 2.11 8.98
N LEU A 181 -5.21 1.38 10.07
CA LEU A 181 -4.57 0.10 10.38
C LEU A 181 -4.85 -0.96 9.29
N TRP A 182 -6.08 -1.02 8.79
CA TRP A 182 -6.42 -1.91 7.68
C TRP A 182 -5.65 -1.54 6.41
N LEU A 183 -5.64 -0.26 6.03
CA LEU A 183 -4.97 0.21 4.83
C LEU A 183 -3.46 -0.07 4.86
N ILE A 184 -2.79 0.28 5.97
CA ILE A 184 -1.34 0.07 6.11
C ILE A 184 -1.00 -1.43 6.08
N TYR A 185 -1.86 -2.29 6.62
CA TYR A 185 -1.70 -3.74 6.58
C TYR A 185 -1.78 -4.27 5.15
N VAL A 186 -2.82 -3.93 4.39
CA VAL A 186 -3.01 -4.39 3.00
C VAL A 186 -1.88 -3.89 2.10
N VAL A 187 -1.47 -2.63 2.25
CA VAL A 187 -0.37 -2.07 1.45
C VAL A 187 0.95 -2.80 1.77
N SER A 188 1.25 -3.02 3.05
CA SER A 188 2.53 -3.62 3.47
C SER A 188 2.61 -5.12 3.21
N THR A 189 1.49 -5.81 3.00
CA THR A 189 1.45 -7.26 2.80
C THR A 189 1.11 -7.68 1.37
N CYS A 190 0.24 -6.94 0.68
CA CYS A 190 -0.29 -7.30 -0.63
C CYS A 190 0.27 -6.42 -1.75
N LEU A 191 0.23 -5.09 -1.58
CA LEU A 191 0.44 -4.15 -2.70
C LEU A 191 1.88 -3.73 -2.89
N ALA A 192 2.58 -3.47 -1.79
CA ALA A 192 3.98 -3.06 -1.76
C ALA A 192 4.76 -3.79 -0.65
N PRO A 193 4.74 -5.14 -0.63
CA PRO A 193 5.47 -5.89 0.37
C PRO A 193 6.98 -5.64 0.25
N THR A 194 7.63 -5.46 1.40
CA THR A 194 9.09 -5.31 1.48
C THR A 194 9.74 -6.57 2.05
N THR A 195 11.06 -6.66 1.95
CA THR A 195 11.83 -7.73 2.61
C THR A 195 11.90 -7.53 4.14
N ASP A 196 11.65 -6.31 4.63
CA ASP A 196 11.58 -6.00 6.05
C ASP A 196 10.26 -6.51 6.66
N THR A 197 10.35 -6.96 7.90
CA THR A 197 9.18 -7.32 8.73
C THR A 197 8.48 -6.10 9.32
N LYS A 198 9.15 -4.95 9.33
CA LYS A 198 8.65 -3.66 9.80
C LYS A 198 7.93 -2.92 8.70
N ILE A 199 6.93 -2.12 9.09
CA ILE A 199 6.21 -1.26 8.17
C ILE A 199 7.15 -0.23 7.58
N SER A 200 7.16 -0.11 6.24
CA SER A 200 7.93 0.91 5.53
C SER A 200 7.42 2.30 5.90
N ASN A 201 8.33 3.21 6.26
CA ASN A 201 7.98 4.62 6.52
C ASN A 201 7.22 5.25 5.33
N LYS A 202 7.44 4.76 4.10
CA LYS A 202 6.75 5.22 2.89
C LYS A 202 5.23 5.01 2.91
N CYS A 203 4.71 4.17 3.81
CA CYS A 203 3.28 3.86 3.91
C CYS A 203 2.49 4.88 4.73
N TYR A 204 3.12 5.73 5.55
CA TYR A 204 2.38 6.64 6.43
C TYR A 204 1.71 7.82 5.70
N PRO A 205 2.31 8.46 4.66
CA PRO A 205 1.69 9.59 3.97
C PRO A 205 0.27 9.36 3.44
N MET A 206 -0.02 8.16 2.94
CA MET A 206 -1.36 7.85 2.42
C MET A 206 -2.45 7.81 3.51
N LEU A 207 -2.08 7.59 4.78
CA LEU A 207 -3.04 7.50 5.88
C LEU A 207 -3.73 8.83 6.18
N ALA A 208 -3.11 9.94 5.79
CA ALA A 208 -3.71 11.28 5.86
C ALA A 208 -4.90 11.45 4.91
N TYR A 209 -5.08 10.54 3.95
CA TYR A 209 -6.15 10.56 2.95
C TYR A 209 -7.27 9.55 3.25
N ILE A 210 -7.33 8.98 4.46
CA ILE A 210 -8.27 7.89 4.77
C ILE A 210 -9.75 8.24 4.51
N ASN A 211 -10.10 9.52 4.64
CA ASN A 211 -11.46 10.04 4.41
C ASN A 211 -11.68 10.60 3.00
N ARG A 212 -10.69 10.46 2.11
CA ARG A 212 -10.70 10.90 0.71
C ARG A 212 -9.94 9.89 -0.16
N MET A 213 -10.16 8.61 0.11
CA MET A 213 -9.45 7.54 -0.58
C MET A 213 -9.92 7.43 -2.04
N GLU A 214 -11.15 7.84 -2.31
CA GLU A 214 -11.76 7.95 -3.64
C GLU A 214 -10.97 8.86 -4.59
N ASP A 215 -10.32 9.88 -4.04
CA ASP A 215 -9.54 10.84 -4.80
C ASP A 215 -8.20 10.24 -5.24
N LEU A 216 -7.75 9.15 -4.59
CA LEU A 216 -6.47 8.52 -4.88
C LEU A 216 -6.54 7.57 -6.08
N ASN A 217 -5.53 7.65 -6.93
CA ASN A 217 -5.24 6.69 -7.98
C ASN A 217 -4.37 5.56 -7.42
N MET A 218 -4.97 4.48 -6.90
CA MET A 218 -4.21 3.30 -6.48
C MET A 218 -3.99 2.29 -7.60
N GLN A 219 -4.15 2.71 -8.86
CA GLN A 219 -3.83 1.88 -10.00
C GLN A 219 -2.31 1.79 -10.12
N ILE A 220 -1.77 0.64 -9.70
CA ILE A 220 -0.34 0.31 -9.75
C ILE A 220 0.21 0.42 -11.19
N THR A 221 -0.66 0.38 -12.20
CA THR A 221 -0.39 0.46 -13.64
C THR A 221 -0.03 1.86 -14.15
N SER A 222 -0.25 2.92 -13.37
CA SER A 222 -0.04 4.32 -13.82
C SER A 222 1.42 4.78 -13.75
N ARG A 223 2.31 4.04 -13.07
CA ARG A 223 3.73 4.38 -12.96
C ARG A 223 4.60 3.40 -13.77
N PRO A 224 5.65 3.89 -14.47
CA PRO A 224 6.61 3.01 -15.11
C PRO A 224 7.25 2.08 -14.06
N ALA A 225 7.38 0.80 -14.40
CA ALA A 225 7.86 -0.27 -13.50
C ALA A 225 9.19 0.04 -12.80
N HIS A 226 10.00 0.96 -13.34
CA HIS A 226 11.25 1.44 -12.73
C HIS A 226 11.07 2.24 -11.43
N ALA A 227 9.83 2.57 -11.03
CA ALA A 227 9.55 3.32 -9.81
C ALA A 227 9.10 2.46 -8.62
N LEU A 228 8.96 1.13 -8.80
CA LEU A 228 8.43 0.23 -7.77
C LEU A 228 9.26 -1.04 -7.52
N PHE A 229 10.46 -1.15 -8.09
CA PHE A 229 11.43 -2.18 -7.73
C PHE A 229 12.82 -1.59 -7.54
#